data_AF-A0A5M8Q005-F1
#
_entry.id   AF-A0A5M8Q005-F1
#
_cell.length_a   1.000
_cell.length_b   1.000
_cell.length_c   1.000
_cell.angle_alpha   90.00
_cell.angle_beta   90.00
_cell.angle_gamma   90.00
#
_symmetry.space_group_name_H-M   'P 1'
#
loop_
_entity.id
_entity.type
_entity.pdbx_description
1 polymer ?
#
loop_
_entity_poly.entity_id
_entity_poly.type
_entity_poly.pdbx_seq_one_letter_code
_entity_poly.pdbx_strand_id
1 'polypeptide(L)'
;MYFQPASHRLLLLLFTETLIRHTLALGINCRGSLICDTMSRRGLVTRLGDMMRDGLDLSCIYPNGQHIACASTGSGTRGVCAFLQGTAAGLKGDEVLILIAYLASHDCDNCGSVPIGYPESNDPSAGILTVNFVHTTDNPCPGGICFKCNAQQNVITA
;
A
#
# COMPACT_ATOMS: atom_id res chain seq x y z
N MET A 1 52.73 -13.32 54.49
CA MET A 1 51.45 -13.43 55.21
C MET A 1 50.49 -12.40 54.62
N TYR A 2 49.33 -12.88 54.14
CA TYR A 2 48.06 -12.23 53.80
C TYR A 2 48.00 -10.72 53.47
N PHE A 3 47.45 -10.36 52.29
CA PHE A 3 46.04 -9.98 52.12
C PHE A 3 45.75 -9.61 50.64
N GLN A 4 44.78 -10.30 50.01
CA GLN A 4 44.13 -9.84 48.76
C GLN A 4 42.86 -9.07 49.14
N PRO A 5 42.55 -7.91 48.53
CA PRO A 5 41.19 -7.39 48.56
C PRO A 5 40.42 -7.90 47.34
N ALA A 6 39.34 -8.62 47.61
CA ALA A 6 38.28 -8.88 46.64
C ALA A 6 37.38 -7.64 46.55
N SER A 7 37.14 -7.11 45.35
CA SER A 7 36.08 -6.12 45.15
C SER A 7 35.40 -6.31 43.78
N HIS A 8 34.28 -7.03 43.85
CA HIS A 8 33.02 -6.77 43.17
C HIS A 8 33.10 -6.38 41.69
N ARG A 9 33.00 -7.41 40.84
CA ARG A 9 32.55 -7.25 39.45
C ARG A 9 31.10 -6.74 39.48
N LEU A 10 30.93 -5.42 39.45
CA LEU A 10 29.63 -4.80 39.25
C LEU A 10 29.19 -5.05 37.81
N LEU A 11 28.44 -6.12 37.60
CA LEU A 11 27.77 -6.42 36.33
C LEU A 11 26.58 -5.46 36.20
N LEU A 12 26.80 -4.31 35.56
CA LEU A 12 25.72 -3.38 35.18
C LEU A 12 24.84 -4.08 34.12
N LEU A 13 23.73 -4.67 34.56
CA LEU A 13 22.67 -5.13 33.66
C LEU A 13 21.94 -3.89 33.14
N LEU A 14 22.33 -3.42 31.96
CA LEU A 14 21.58 -2.42 31.22
C LEU A 14 20.30 -3.09 30.73
N PHE A 15 19.20 -2.94 31.46
CA PHE A 15 17.86 -3.25 30.98
C PHE A 15 17.55 -2.28 29.84
N THR A 16 17.80 -2.72 28.60
CA THR A 16 17.36 -1.98 27.43
C THR A 16 15.85 -2.20 27.32
N GLU A 17 15.08 -1.29 27.90
CA GLU A 17 13.63 -1.17 27.71
C GLU A 17 13.37 -0.88 26.23
N THR A 18 13.15 -1.93 25.45
CA THR A 18 12.67 -1.82 24.07
C THR A 18 11.23 -1.33 24.12
N LEU A 19 11.03 -0.04 23.84
CA LEU A 19 9.71 0.54 23.66
C LEU A 19 9.05 -0.15 22.45
N ILE A 20 8.17 -1.13 22.69
CA ILE A 20 7.39 -1.77 21.64
C ILE A 20 6.41 -0.72 21.11
N ARG A 21 6.78 -0.06 20.02
CA ARG A 21 5.90 0.82 19.26
C ARG A 21 4.78 -0.04 18.67
N HIS A 22 3.65 -0.10 19.37
CA HIS A 22 2.41 -0.61 18.79
C HIS A 22 1.95 0.42 17.77
N THR A 23 2.32 0.25 16.51
CA THR A 23 1.57 0.86 15.42
C THR A 23 0.18 0.26 15.48
N LEU A 24 -0.83 1.04 15.86
CA LEU A 24 -2.22 0.58 15.74
C LEU A 24 -2.43 0.17 14.28
N ALA A 25 -2.58 -1.13 14.04
CA ALA A 25 -2.99 -1.65 12.76
C ALA A 25 -4.40 -1.11 12.51
N LEU A 26 -4.54 -0.14 11.60
CA LEU A 26 -5.81 0.55 11.39
C LEU A 26 -6.89 -0.34 10.75
N GLY A 27 -6.47 -1.41 10.07
CA GLY A 27 -7.36 -2.16 9.19
C GLY A 27 -7.84 -1.33 8.00
N ILE A 28 -9.01 -1.67 7.44
CA ILE A 28 -9.66 -0.87 6.40
C ILE A 28 -9.92 0.55 6.92
N ASN A 29 -9.55 1.57 6.14
CA ASN A 29 -9.70 2.96 6.54
C ASN A 29 -9.64 3.91 5.35
N CYS A 30 -10.11 5.14 5.53
CA CYS A 30 -10.09 6.19 4.50
C CYS A 30 -8.98 7.23 4.73
N ARG A 31 -7.88 6.86 5.41
CA ARG A 31 -6.76 7.79 5.61
C ARG A 31 -5.89 7.87 4.36
N GLY A 32 -5.35 9.05 4.13
CA GLY A 32 -4.42 9.32 3.03
C GLY A 32 -3.69 10.63 3.26
N SER A 33 -3.06 11.14 2.20
CA SER A 33 -2.48 12.48 2.18
C SER A 33 -3.54 13.54 2.45
N LEU A 34 -3.15 14.64 3.11
CA LEU A 34 -4.01 15.84 3.25
C LEU A 34 -4.48 16.40 1.90
N ILE A 35 -3.74 16.10 0.83
CA ILE A 35 -4.15 16.48 -0.52
C ILE A 35 -5.47 15.78 -0.88
N CYS A 36 -5.69 14.52 -0.46
CA CYS A 36 -6.92 13.77 -0.73
C CYS A 36 -8.18 14.48 -0.20
N ASP A 37 -8.08 15.22 0.91
CA ASP A 37 -9.22 15.91 1.52
C ASP A 37 -9.49 17.27 0.87
N THR A 38 -8.43 17.91 0.36
CA THR A 38 -8.46 19.27 -0.20
C THR A 38 -8.75 19.30 -1.70
N MET A 39 -8.83 18.15 -2.37
CA MET A 39 -9.20 18.05 -3.78
C MET A 39 -10.65 18.47 -4.00
N SER A 40 -10.91 19.22 -5.07
CA SER A 40 -12.28 19.48 -5.53
C SER A 40 -12.92 18.26 -6.20
N ARG A 41 -12.11 17.31 -6.71
CA ARG A 41 -12.59 16.05 -7.26
C ARG A 41 -12.93 15.09 -6.11
N ARG A 42 -14.01 14.33 -6.31
CA ARG A 42 -14.59 13.38 -5.36
C ARG A 42 -14.80 12.03 -6.04
N GLY A 43 -14.98 10.96 -5.27
CA GLY A 43 -15.26 9.60 -5.73
C GLY A 43 -14.10 8.94 -6.47
N LEU A 44 -12.86 9.30 -6.15
CA LEU A 44 -11.68 8.77 -6.85
C LEU A 44 -11.45 7.28 -6.57
N VAL A 45 -11.81 6.78 -5.39
CA VAL A 45 -11.73 5.34 -5.08
C VAL A 45 -12.68 4.55 -5.99
N THR A 46 -13.96 4.94 -6.06
CA THR A 46 -14.95 4.32 -6.95
C THR A 46 -14.50 4.39 -8.41
N ARG A 47 -14.02 5.56 -8.85
CA ARG A 47 -13.52 5.74 -10.21
C ARG A 47 -12.34 4.82 -10.53
N LEU A 48 -11.39 4.66 -9.60
CA LEU A 48 -10.29 3.71 -9.77
C LEU A 48 -10.80 2.27 -9.85
N GLY A 49 -11.78 1.91 -9.02
CA GLY A 49 -12.46 0.61 -9.09
C GLY A 49 -13.09 0.33 -10.46
N ASP A 50 -13.81 1.30 -11.03
CA ASP A 50 -14.38 1.18 -12.37
C ASP A 50 -13.30 1.01 -13.45
N MET A 51 -12.24 1.83 -13.40
CA MET A 51 -11.12 1.72 -14.32
C MET A 51 -10.44 0.36 -14.25
N MET A 52 -10.27 -0.18 -13.03
CA MET A 52 -9.68 -1.50 -12.82
C MET A 52 -10.59 -2.62 -13.31
N ARG A 53 -11.89 -2.56 -13.03
CA ARG A 53 -12.88 -3.52 -13.53
C ARG A 53 -12.79 -3.65 -15.06
N ASP A 54 -12.63 -2.51 -15.74
CA ASP A 54 -12.67 -2.46 -17.19
C ASP A 54 -11.32 -2.80 -17.85
N GLY A 55 -10.21 -2.81 -17.11
CA GLY A 55 -8.87 -2.86 -17.71
C GLY A 55 -7.79 -3.69 -17.01
N LEU A 56 -8.03 -4.28 -15.83
CA LEU A 56 -7.07 -5.22 -15.24
C LEU A 56 -7.10 -6.58 -15.97
N ASP A 57 -5.93 -7.20 -16.07
CA ASP A 57 -5.83 -8.62 -16.37
C ASP A 57 -6.01 -9.38 -15.05
N LEU A 58 -7.17 -10.03 -14.90
CA LEU A 58 -7.55 -10.71 -13.66
C LEU A 58 -6.64 -11.90 -13.32
N SER A 59 -5.94 -12.45 -14.31
CA SER A 59 -5.03 -13.58 -14.10
C SER A 59 -3.62 -13.16 -13.67
N CYS A 60 -3.30 -11.87 -13.82
CA CYS A 60 -1.96 -11.36 -13.60
C CYS A 60 -1.66 -11.01 -12.15
N ILE A 61 -0.38 -11.19 -11.76
CA ILE A 61 0.17 -10.70 -10.50
C ILE A 61 0.62 -9.25 -10.62
N TYR A 62 0.01 -8.38 -9.82
CA TYR A 62 0.38 -6.98 -9.66
C TYR A 62 1.38 -6.87 -8.49
N PRO A 63 2.59 -6.34 -8.70
CA PRO A 63 3.64 -6.38 -7.68
C PRO A 63 3.50 -5.30 -6.60
N ASN A 64 4.17 -5.53 -5.47
CA ASN A 64 4.30 -4.58 -4.38
C ASN A 64 4.94 -3.25 -4.85
N GLY A 65 4.38 -2.12 -4.42
CA GLY A 65 4.91 -0.78 -4.67
C GLY A 65 4.65 -0.23 -6.07
N GLN A 66 4.25 -1.07 -7.03
CA GLN A 66 3.95 -0.63 -8.38
C GLN A 66 2.55 -0.02 -8.47
N HIS A 67 2.43 1.12 -9.16
CA HIS A 67 1.14 1.72 -9.46
C HIS A 67 0.33 0.84 -10.41
N ILE A 68 -0.83 0.38 -9.95
CA ILE A 68 -1.76 -0.46 -10.70
C ILE A 68 -2.60 0.44 -11.62
N ALA A 69 -3.23 1.46 -11.04
CA ALA A 69 -4.01 2.46 -11.74
C ALA A 69 -3.88 3.82 -11.06
N CYS A 70 -3.95 4.90 -11.82
CA CYS A 70 -4.03 6.26 -11.28
C CYS A 70 -5.14 7.09 -11.92
N ALA A 71 -5.79 7.89 -11.11
CA ALA A 71 -6.66 8.98 -11.54
C ALA A 71 -5.83 10.26 -11.55
N SER A 72 -5.53 10.77 -12.75
CA SER A 72 -4.81 12.03 -12.90
C SER A 72 -5.57 13.19 -12.28
N THR A 73 -4.85 14.07 -11.56
CA THR A 73 -5.40 15.29 -10.98
C THR A 73 -5.23 16.51 -11.89
N GLY A 74 -4.67 16.36 -13.11
CA GLY A 74 -4.42 17.45 -14.05
C GLY A 74 -3.17 17.23 -14.91
N SER A 75 -2.45 18.30 -15.26
CA SER A 75 -1.21 18.22 -16.05
C SER A 75 -0.04 17.73 -15.20
N GLY A 76 0.58 16.61 -15.61
CA GLY A 76 1.83 16.10 -15.03
C GLY A 76 1.75 14.67 -14.49
N THR A 77 2.79 14.27 -13.77
CA THR A 77 2.96 12.96 -13.11
C THR A 77 2.26 12.91 -11.74
N ARG A 78 1.12 13.58 -11.58
CA ARG A 78 0.45 13.70 -10.27
C ARG A 78 -0.93 13.06 -10.33
N GLY A 79 -1.25 12.27 -9.32
CA GLY A 79 -2.50 11.53 -9.32
C GLY A 79 -2.84 10.95 -7.96
N VAL A 80 -4.07 10.46 -7.86
CA VAL A 80 -4.45 9.51 -6.82
C VAL A 80 -4.32 8.12 -7.42
N CYS A 81 -3.54 7.28 -6.76
CA CYS A 81 -3.08 6.01 -7.31
C CYS A 81 -3.40 4.88 -6.38
N ALA A 82 -3.73 3.74 -6.97
CA ALA A 82 -3.85 2.47 -6.29
C ALA A 82 -2.58 1.63 -6.47
N PHE A 83 -2.06 1.11 -5.37
CA PHE A 83 -0.86 0.28 -5.34
C PHE A 83 -0.84 -0.61 -4.10
N LEU A 84 -0.14 -1.75 -4.20
CA LEU A 84 0.04 -2.68 -3.10
C LEU A 84 1.21 -2.25 -2.21
N GLN A 85 1.12 -2.51 -0.91
CA GLN A 85 2.20 -2.27 0.04
C GLN A 85 2.32 -3.43 1.03
N GLY A 86 3.54 -3.80 1.39
CA GLY A 86 3.80 -4.87 2.36
C GLY A 86 3.52 -6.28 1.85
N THR A 87 3.24 -6.46 0.55
CA THR A 87 2.98 -7.78 -0.03
C THR A 87 4.28 -8.46 -0.42
N ALA A 88 4.44 -9.75 -0.11
CA ALA A 88 5.65 -10.50 -0.50
C ALA A 88 5.72 -10.80 -2.00
N ALA A 89 4.61 -11.23 -2.61
CA ALA A 89 4.57 -11.67 -4.01
C ALA A 89 3.71 -10.76 -4.93
N GLY A 90 3.05 -9.75 -4.39
CA GLY A 90 1.97 -9.05 -5.09
C GLY A 90 0.61 -9.76 -4.91
N LEU A 91 -0.35 -9.42 -5.75
CA LEU A 91 -1.72 -9.95 -5.71
C LEU A 91 -2.27 -10.18 -7.12
N LYS A 92 -3.15 -11.17 -7.31
CA LYS A 92 -3.80 -11.35 -8.62
C LYS A 92 -4.80 -10.22 -8.90
N GLY A 93 -5.03 -9.92 -10.18
CA GLY A 93 -5.92 -8.84 -10.59
C GLY A 93 -7.37 -8.98 -10.11
N ASP A 94 -7.89 -10.21 -10.03
CA ASP A 94 -9.19 -10.51 -9.42
C ASP A 94 -9.23 -10.15 -7.93
N GLU A 95 -8.19 -10.50 -7.18
CA GLU A 95 -8.07 -10.14 -5.76
C GLU A 95 -7.95 -8.63 -5.55
N VAL A 96 -7.16 -7.92 -6.40
CA VAL A 96 -7.06 -6.45 -6.37
C VAL A 96 -8.43 -5.82 -6.59
N LEU A 97 -9.20 -6.34 -7.55
CA LEU A 97 -10.52 -5.81 -7.89
C LEU A 97 -11.52 -5.97 -6.74
N ILE A 98 -11.44 -7.08 -6.00
CA ILE A 98 -12.25 -7.30 -4.79
C ILE A 98 -11.89 -6.28 -3.71
N LEU A 99 -10.60 -6.06 -3.45
CA LEU A 99 -10.14 -5.13 -2.43
C LEU A 99 -10.54 -3.67 -2.71
N ILE A 100 -10.40 -3.19 -3.96
CA ILE A 100 -10.82 -1.82 -4.30
C ILE A 100 -12.34 -1.65 -4.17
N ALA A 101 -13.13 -2.70 -4.42
CA ALA A 101 -14.56 -2.69 -4.19
C ALA A 101 -14.89 -2.57 -2.69
N TYR A 102 -14.15 -3.24 -1.80
CA TYR A 102 -14.31 -3.06 -0.36
C TYR A 102 -14.04 -1.62 0.09
N LEU A 103 -12.98 -0.99 -0.42
CA LEU A 103 -12.73 0.43 -0.14
C LEU A 103 -13.88 1.33 -0.60
N ALA A 104 -14.40 1.10 -1.79
CA ALA A 104 -15.54 1.86 -2.30
C ALA A 104 -16.79 1.65 -1.43
N SER A 105 -17.04 0.41 -0.96
CA SER A 105 -18.17 0.09 -0.07
C SER A 105 -18.00 0.60 1.36
N HIS A 106 -16.79 0.96 1.75
CA HIS A 106 -16.46 1.56 3.06
C HIS A 106 -16.56 3.10 3.01
N ASP A 107 -17.21 3.66 1.99
CA ASP A 107 -17.42 5.10 1.79
C ASP A 107 -16.12 5.93 1.75
N CYS A 108 -14.99 5.30 1.40
CA CYS A 108 -13.75 6.03 1.17
C CYS A 108 -13.86 6.80 -0.15
N ASP A 109 -13.88 8.13 -0.03
CA ASP A 109 -14.14 9.03 -1.16
C ASP A 109 -12.94 9.12 -2.12
N ASN A 110 -11.83 9.70 -1.65
CA ASN A 110 -10.65 9.95 -2.48
C ASN A 110 -9.48 9.01 -2.19
N CYS A 111 -9.26 8.64 -0.93
CA CYS A 111 -8.11 7.84 -0.50
C CYS A 111 -8.50 6.86 0.61
N GLY A 112 -7.69 5.83 0.80
CA GLY A 112 -7.89 4.81 1.81
C GLY A 112 -6.99 3.60 1.61
N SER A 113 -7.00 2.69 2.57
CA SER A 113 -6.26 1.42 2.50
C SER A 113 -7.12 0.28 3.02
N VAL A 114 -6.98 -0.90 2.43
CA VAL A 114 -7.66 -2.13 2.86
C VAL A 114 -6.65 -3.27 3.00
N PRO A 115 -6.67 -4.02 4.11
CA PRO A 115 -5.84 -5.21 4.29
C PRO A 115 -6.15 -6.32 3.29
N ILE A 116 -5.11 -7.04 2.89
CA ILE A 116 -5.27 -8.31 2.19
C ILE A 116 -5.90 -9.31 3.15
N GLY A 117 -6.95 -9.99 2.68
CA GLY A 117 -7.75 -10.90 3.47
C GLY A 117 -8.98 -10.25 4.13
N TYR A 118 -9.26 -8.98 3.86
CA TYR A 118 -10.56 -8.38 4.20
C TYR A 118 -11.67 -8.99 3.33
N PRO A 119 -12.86 -9.30 3.89
CA PRO A 119 -13.35 -8.96 5.24
C PRO A 119 -13.03 -9.99 6.32
N GLU A 120 -12.45 -11.14 5.99
CA GLU A 120 -12.16 -12.22 6.93
C GLU A 120 -11.10 -11.81 7.97
N SER A 121 -10.20 -10.90 7.58
CA SER A 121 -9.16 -10.32 8.42
C SER A 121 -9.07 -8.81 8.20
N ASN A 122 -8.93 -8.08 9.29
CA ASN A 122 -8.67 -6.63 9.26
C ASN A 122 -7.20 -6.30 9.64
N ASP A 123 -6.30 -7.29 9.58
CA ASP A 123 -4.88 -7.17 9.91
C ASP A 123 -4.04 -6.83 8.66
N PRO A 124 -3.32 -5.69 8.61
CA PRO A 124 -2.50 -5.27 7.48
C PRO A 124 -1.18 -6.05 7.34
N SER A 125 -0.87 -7.00 8.23
CA SER A 125 0.43 -7.72 8.26
C SER A 125 0.71 -8.55 6.99
N ALA A 126 -0.32 -8.99 6.27
CA ALA A 126 -0.17 -9.67 4.97
C ALA A 126 0.05 -8.70 3.79
N GLY A 127 -0.05 -7.39 4.06
CA GLY A 127 -0.02 -6.32 3.09
C GLY A 127 -1.39 -5.64 2.92
N ILE A 128 -1.38 -4.53 2.19
CA ILE A 128 -2.53 -3.64 2.00
C ILE A 128 -2.62 -3.21 0.54
N LEU A 129 -3.85 -3.04 0.03
CA LEU A 129 -4.10 -2.21 -1.13
C LEU A 129 -4.34 -0.78 -0.65
N THR A 130 -3.59 0.17 -1.19
CA THR A 130 -3.67 1.58 -0.83
C THR A 130 -4.06 2.43 -2.03
N VAL A 131 -5.02 3.32 -1.83
CA VAL A 131 -5.36 4.44 -2.70
C VAL A 131 -4.88 5.73 -2.04
N ASN A 132 -3.87 6.40 -2.61
CA ASN A 132 -3.34 7.63 -2.03
C ASN A 132 -2.84 8.61 -3.10
N PHE A 133 -2.69 9.88 -2.72
CA PHE A 133 -2.07 10.89 -3.55
C PHE A 133 -0.58 10.61 -3.76
N VAL A 134 -0.12 10.74 -5.01
CA VAL A 134 1.27 10.54 -5.43
C VAL A 134 1.75 11.79 -6.18
N HIS A 135 2.88 12.35 -5.72
CA HIS A 135 3.50 13.56 -6.28
C HIS A 135 4.22 13.33 -7.60
N THR A 136 4.77 12.14 -7.78
CA THR A 136 5.37 11.69 -9.03
C THR A 136 4.93 10.25 -9.23
N THR A 137 3.98 10.05 -10.12
CA THR A 137 3.71 8.76 -10.72
C THR A 137 4.96 8.46 -11.52
N ASP A 138 5.86 7.65 -10.98
CA ASP A 138 7.00 7.18 -11.76
C ASP A 138 6.47 6.73 -13.13
N ASN A 139 7.13 7.22 -14.18
CA ASN A 139 6.77 6.92 -15.56
C ASN A 139 6.61 5.38 -15.66
N PRO A 140 5.44 4.83 -16.05
CA PRO A 140 4.51 5.39 -17.02
C PRO A 140 3.05 5.47 -16.53
N CYS A 141 2.77 6.11 -15.38
CA CYS A 141 1.38 6.19 -14.90
C CYS A 141 0.75 7.61 -14.94
N PRO A 142 0.63 8.26 -16.12
CA PRO A 142 0.02 9.58 -16.26
C PRO A 142 -1.50 9.59 -16.00
N GLY A 143 -2.08 8.41 -15.74
CA GLY A 143 -3.51 8.16 -15.56
C GLY A 143 -3.94 6.93 -16.36
N GLY A 144 -4.95 6.21 -15.87
CA GLY A 144 -5.38 4.95 -16.50
C GLY A 144 -4.91 3.71 -15.74
N ILE A 145 -4.95 2.57 -16.42
CA ILE A 145 -4.29 1.33 -16.02
C ILE A 145 -2.82 1.41 -16.41
N CYS A 146 -1.95 1.23 -15.44
CA CYS A 146 -0.53 1.57 -15.58
C CYS A 146 0.37 0.35 -15.57
N PHE A 147 0.05 -0.64 -14.75
CA PHE A 147 0.71 -1.93 -14.83
C PHE A 147 -0.01 -2.80 -15.87
N LYS A 148 0.71 -3.18 -16.93
CA LYS A 148 0.23 -4.08 -17.98
C LYS A 148 1.13 -5.30 -18.05
N CYS A 149 0.57 -6.46 -17.75
CA CYS A 149 1.30 -7.71 -17.60
C CYS A 149 1.92 -8.21 -18.90
N ASN A 150 1.28 -7.91 -20.03
CA ASN A 150 1.78 -8.26 -21.36
C ASN A 150 2.88 -7.32 -21.90
N ALA A 151 3.22 -6.24 -21.18
CA ALA A 151 4.37 -5.40 -21.53
C ALA A 151 5.70 -5.93 -20.95
N GLN A 152 5.65 -6.89 -20.01
CA GLN A 152 6.84 -7.55 -19.47
C GLN A 152 7.13 -8.92 -20.09
N GLN A 153 6.24 -9.46 -20.93
CA GLN A 153 6.48 -10.74 -21.63
C GLN A 153 7.26 -10.60 -22.94
N ASN A 154 7.36 -9.40 -23.51
CA ASN A 154 8.10 -9.14 -24.76
C ASN A 154 9.55 -8.67 -24.56
N VAL A 155 10.10 -8.74 -23.34
CA VAL A 155 11.47 -8.27 -23.03
C VAL A 155 12.43 -9.43 -22.72
N ILE A 156 11.98 -10.69 -22.81
CA ILE A 156 12.82 -11.88 -22.55
C ILE A 156 13.08 -12.71 -23.83
N THR A 157 12.90 -12.11 -25.00
CA THR A 157 13.35 -12.66 -26.28
C THR A 157 13.94 -11.56 -27.16
N ALA A 158 15.19 -11.18 -26.86
CA ALA A 158 16.13 -10.56 -27.80
C ALA A 158 17.55 -10.84 -27.32
#